data_AF-A0A2H5WL55-F1
#
_entry.id   AF-A0A2H5WL55-F1
#
_cell.length_a   1.000
_cell.length_b   1.000
_cell.length_c   1.000
_cell.angle_alpha   90.00
_cell.angle_beta   90.00
_cell.angle_gamma   90.00
#
_symmetry.space_group_name_H-M   'P 1'
#
loop_
_entity.id
_entity.type
_entity.pdbx_description
1 polymer ?
#
loop_
_entity_poly.entity_id
_entity_poly.type
_entity_poly.pdbx_seq_one_letter_code
_entity_poly.pdbx_strand_id
1 'polypeptide(L)'
;MDKRLDPEKAQEVIQEAVRLQQEHESGIPQAVLEASAEEMGVDPQHLREAIRRVEEAQARRARLRMQILIATGVLVGLFLLNLLYSHSVLNRAWSEVRYYRAQVENVIQRRESLIPRLEALSQQVSAQQRAQLEALIRVLKSNPEQAQALVLQLQSDPAFRNDWMLSRLMDEIAGSENRIAVERKRYLEAVARYEQKARQFPINLARPILGYPKQVE
;
A
#
# COMPACT_ATOMS: atom_id res chain seq x y z
N MET A 1 -52.22 54.67 26.26
CA MET A 1 -52.27 53.46 27.11
C MET A 1 -51.02 52.66 26.82
N ASP A 2 -50.23 52.48 27.88
CA ASP A 2 -48.89 51.91 27.91
C ASP A 2 -48.93 50.42 27.49
N LYS A 3 -48.53 50.11 26.26
CA LYS A 3 -48.43 48.73 25.75
C LYS A 3 -47.00 48.22 25.94
N ARG A 4 -46.55 48.13 27.18
CA ARG A 4 -45.32 47.41 27.53
C ARG A 4 -45.60 45.92 27.37
N LEU A 5 -44.76 45.22 26.61
CA LEU A 5 -44.87 43.77 26.47
C LEU A 5 -44.56 43.08 27.79
N ASP A 6 -45.30 42.01 28.06
CA ASP A 6 -45.03 41.11 29.18
C ASP A 6 -43.59 40.58 29.07
N PRO A 7 -42.81 40.46 30.15
CA PRO A 7 -41.39 40.11 30.10
C PRO A 7 -41.09 38.79 29.36
N GLU A 8 -42.02 37.83 29.41
CA GLU A 8 -41.92 36.56 28.68
C GLU A 8 -42.08 36.75 27.17
N LYS A 9 -43.01 37.61 26.73
CA LYS A 9 -43.21 37.92 25.30
C LYS A 9 -42.07 38.74 24.74
N ALA A 10 -41.48 39.63 25.55
CA ALA A 10 -40.28 40.36 25.17
C ALA A 10 -39.09 39.41 24.90
N GLN A 11 -38.93 38.37 25.72
CA GLN A 11 -37.91 37.34 25.50
C GLN A 11 -38.17 36.52 24.23
N GLU A 12 -39.43 36.17 23.95
CA GLU A 12 -39.82 35.44 22.75
C GLU A 12 -39.52 36.23 21.47
N VAL A 13 -39.82 37.53 21.45
CA VAL A 13 -39.51 38.38 20.28
C VAL A 13 -38.00 38.56 20.10
N ILE A 14 -37.23 38.68 21.19
CA ILE A 14 -35.76 38.73 21.12
C ILE A 14 -35.22 37.41 20.54
N GLN A 15 -35.74 36.27 20.98
CA GLN A 15 -35.34 34.95 20.48
C GLN A 15 -35.70 34.77 19.00
N GLU A 16 -36.87 35.21 18.57
CA GLU A 16 -37.32 35.14 17.18
C GLU A 16 -36.54 36.10 16.27
N ALA A 17 -36.24 37.31 16.75
CA ALA A 17 -35.37 38.26 16.04
C ALA A 17 -33.96 37.70 15.84
N VAL A 18 -33.41 37.04 16.87
CA VAL A 18 -32.11 36.34 16.77
C VAL A 18 -32.19 35.16 15.81
N ARG A 19 -33.31 34.44 15.75
CA ARG A 19 -33.52 33.33 14.79
C ARG A 19 -33.59 33.83 13.35
N LEU A 20 -34.39 34.86 13.08
CA LEU A 20 -34.55 35.47 11.75
C LEU A 20 -33.24 36.09 11.25
N GLN A 21 -32.42 36.62 12.15
CA GLN A 21 -31.08 37.12 11.84
C GLN A 21 -30.08 35.99 11.52
N GLN A 22 -30.33 34.75 11.95
CA GLN A 22 -29.50 33.58 11.59
C GLN A 22 -29.87 32.99 10.22
N GLU A 23 -31.10 33.21 9.72
CA GLU A 23 -31.58 32.68 8.43
C GLU A 23 -31.24 33.57 7.23
N HIS A 24 -31.04 34.88 7.41
CA HIS A 24 -30.67 35.81 6.33
C HIS A 24 -29.15 36.08 6.29
N GLU A 25 -28.50 35.86 5.14
CA GLU A 25 -27.05 36.13 4.90
C GLU A 25 -26.64 37.61 5.11
N SER A 26 -27.61 38.52 5.20
CA SER A 26 -27.44 39.93 5.55
C SER A 26 -28.34 40.24 6.74
N GLY A 27 -27.80 40.15 7.95
CA GLY A 27 -28.55 40.34 9.19
C GLY A 27 -29.32 41.66 9.25
N ILE A 28 -30.39 41.69 10.04
CA ILE A 28 -31.22 42.88 10.25
C ILE A 28 -30.33 44.03 10.81
N PRO A 29 -30.34 45.23 10.20
CA PRO A 29 -29.54 46.34 10.69
C PRO A 29 -29.84 46.67 12.15
N GLN A 30 -28.79 46.85 12.97
CA GLN A 30 -28.89 47.12 14.41
C GLN A 30 -29.88 48.25 14.74
N ALA A 31 -29.94 49.29 13.90
CA ALA A 31 -30.87 50.40 14.05
C ALA A 31 -32.36 50.00 13.99
N VAL A 32 -32.70 49.00 13.17
CA VAL A 32 -34.08 48.48 13.04
C VAL A 32 -34.46 47.63 14.26
N LEU A 33 -33.50 46.88 14.79
CA LEU A 33 -33.69 46.09 16.01
C LEU A 33 -33.81 46.97 17.26
N GLU A 34 -33.01 48.03 17.35
CA GLU A 34 -33.09 49.02 18.44
C GLU A 34 -34.43 49.77 18.41
N ALA A 35 -34.87 50.23 17.23
CA ALA A 35 -36.19 50.87 17.08
C ALA A 35 -37.35 49.93 17.47
N SER A 36 -37.27 48.66 17.06
CA SER A 36 -38.28 47.65 17.40
C SER A 36 -38.28 47.32 18.90
N ALA A 37 -37.11 47.25 19.55
CA ALA A 37 -37.00 47.00 20.98
C ALA A 37 -37.49 48.16 21.84
N GLU A 38 -37.26 49.41 21.40
CA GLU A 38 -37.82 50.61 22.03
C GLU A 38 -39.35 50.63 21.93
N GLU A 39 -39.94 50.29 20.77
CA GLU A 39 -41.39 50.13 20.60
C GLU A 39 -41.99 49.04 21.50
N MET A 40 -41.20 48.04 21.84
CA MET A 40 -41.60 46.92 22.71
C MET A 40 -41.33 47.14 24.21
N GLY A 41 -40.70 48.27 24.58
CA GLY A 41 -40.38 48.61 25.97
C GLY A 41 -39.18 47.84 26.55
N VAL A 42 -38.32 47.27 25.70
CA VAL A 42 -37.09 46.57 26.09
C VAL A 42 -35.94 47.59 26.15
N ASP A 43 -35.16 47.59 27.23
CA ASP A 43 -34.00 48.48 27.38
C ASP A 43 -32.95 48.22 26.26
N PRO A 44 -32.64 49.23 25.43
CA PRO A 44 -31.67 49.12 24.33
C PRO A 44 -30.28 48.63 24.76
N GLN A 45 -29.88 48.81 26.03
CA GLN A 45 -28.59 48.33 26.53
C GLN A 45 -28.51 46.79 26.57
N HIS A 46 -29.60 46.13 26.99
CA HIS A 46 -29.68 44.68 27.07
C HIS A 46 -29.69 44.04 25.67
N LEU A 47 -30.36 44.68 24.71
CA LEU A 47 -30.34 44.26 23.31
C LEU A 47 -28.92 44.33 22.73
N ARG A 48 -28.19 45.43 22.95
CA ARG A 48 -26.80 45.60 22.47
C ARG A 48 -25.86 44.55 23.05
N GLU A 49 -26.01 44.22 24.32
CA GLU A 49 -25.20 43.17 24.96
C GLU A 49 -25.54 41.77 24.40
N ALA A 50 -26.82 41.46 24.19
CA ALA A 50 -27.25 40.21 23.58
C ALA A 50 -26.72 40.05 22.15
N ILE A 51 -26.81 41.11 21.33
CA ILE A 51 -26.26 41.12 19.95
C ILE A 51 -24.75 40.88 19.98
N ARG A 52 -23.98 41.60 20.82
CA ARG A 52 -22.53 41.41 20.94
C ARG A 52 -22.15 39.99 21.35
N ARG A 53 -22.86 39.39 22.31
CA ARG A 53 -22.62 37.99 22.73
C ARG A 53 -22.88 37.01 21.60
N VAL A 54 -23.92 37.23 20.79
CA VAL A 54 -24.24 36.43 19.60
C VAL A 54 -23.17 36.62 18.53
N GLU A 55 -22.77 37.86 18.23
CA GLU A 55 -21.71 38.17 17.25
C GLU A 55 -20.35 37.55 17.65
N GLU A 56 -19.96 37.67 18.92
CA GLU A 56 -18.74 37.03 19.42
C GLU A 56 -18.81 35.51 19.34
N ALA A 57 -19.95 34.91 19.69
CA ALA A 57 -20.15 33.47 19.58
C ALA A 57 -20.13 33.00 18.12
N GLN A 58 -20.74 33.76 17.20
CA GLN A 58 -20.70 33.50 15.76
C GLN A 58 -19.27 33.63 15.21
N ALA A 59 -18.54 34.68 15.57
CA ALA A 59 -17.14 34.88 15.16
C ALA A 59 -16.21 33.77 15.68
N ARG A 60 -16.39 33.32 16.93
CA ARG A 60 -15.64 32.17 17.48
C ARG A 60 -15.93 30.89 16.69
N ARG A 61 -17.21 30.60 16.40
CA ARG A 61 -17.60 29.43 15.59
C ARG A 61 -17.02 29.51 14.17
N ALA A 62 -17.03 30.68 13.54
CA ALA A 62 -16.45 30.87 12.21
C ALA A 62 -14.93 30.65 12.20
N ARG A 63 -14.20 31.18 13.20
CA ARG A 63 -12.75 30.94 13.35
C ARG A 63 -12.44 29.46 13.57
N LEU A 64 -13.18 28.77 14.43
CA LEU A 64 -13.01 27.33 14.66
C LEU A 64 -13.28 26.51 13.40
N ARG A 65 -14.36 26.81 12.65
CA ARG A 65 -14.65 26.17 11.36
C ARG A 65 -13.49 26.38 10.37
N MET A 66 -12.98 27.60 10.26
CA MET A 66 -11.86 27.90 9.37
C MET A 66 -10.58 27.16 9.80
N GLN A 67 -10.27 27.09 11.10
CA GLN A 67 -9.14 26.31 11.62
C GLN A 67 -9.29 24.82 11.34
N ILE A 68 -10.49 24.24 11.50
CA ILE A 68 -10.78 22.83 11.19
C ILE A 68 -10.58 22.56 9.70
N LEU A 69 -11.06 23.44 8.82
CA LEU A 69 -10.90 23.29 7.37
C LEU A 69 -9.42 23.34 6.96
N ILE A 70 -8.66 24.28 7.52
CA ILE A 70 -7.21 24.38 7.28
C ILE A 70 -6.51 23.12 7.80
N ALA A 71 -6.80 22.69 9.03
CA ALA A 71 -6.21 21.48 9.61
C ALA A 71 -6.52 20.23 8.78
N THR A 72 -7.75 20.11 8.28
CA THR A 72 -8.18 19.02 7.40
C THR A 72 -7.43 19.06 6.07
N GLY A 73 -7.32 20.24 5.44
CA GLY A 73 -6.57 20.42 4.21
C GLY A 73 -5.08 20.06 4.35
N VAL A 74 -4.45 20.46 5.45
CA VAL A 74 -3.06 20.09 5.77
C VAL A 74 -2.95 18.57 5.96
N LEU A 75 -3.87 17.94 6.69
CA LEU A 75 -3.84 16.50 6.94
C LEU A 75 -4.01 15.69 5.64
N VAL A 76 -4.93 16.12 4.76
CA VAL A 76 -5.10 15.53 3.43
C VAL A 76 -3.85 15.74 2.57
N GLY A 77 -3.24 16.93 2.60
CA GLY A 77 -1.99 17.22 1.89
C GLY A 77 -0.83 16.32 2.35
N LEU A 78 -0.67 16.14 3.67
CA LEU A 78 0.33 15.23 4.24
C LEU A 78 0.05 13.78 3.86
N PHE A 79 -1.22 13.37 3.83
CA PHE A 79 -1.62 12.03 3.41
C PHE A 79 -1.30 11.78 1.93
N LEU A 80 -1.63 12.72 1.04
CA LEU A 80 -1.28 12.62 -0.38
C LEU A 80 0.23 12.59 -0.60
N LEU A 81 0.98 13.44 0.11
CA LEU A 81 2.45 13.43 0.08
C LEU A 81 3.00 12.07 0.55
N ASN A 82 2.40 11.49 1.59
CA ASN A 82 2.74 10.16 2.06
C ASN A 82 2.46 9.08 1.01
N LEU A 83 1.33 9.14 0.29
CA LEU A 83 1.02 8.19 -0.79
C LEU A 83 2.06 8.25 -1.90
N LEU A 84 2.42 9.46 -2.36
CA LEU A 84 3.42 9.65 -3.41
C LEU A 84 4.80 9.14 -2.98
N TYR A 85 5.22 9.47 -1.76
CA TYR A 85 6.47 8.98 -1.18
C TYR A 85 6.49 7.45 -1.10
N SER A 86 5.46 6.87 -0.50
CA SER A 86 5.33 5.42 -0.28
C SER A 86 5.27 4.66 -1.60
N HIS A 87 4.56 5.18 -2.60
CA HIS A 87 4.51 4.61 -3.94
C HIS A 87 5.90 4.53 -4.57
N SER A 88 6.69 5.60 -4.48
CA SER A 88 8.05 5.61 -5.03
C SER A 88 8.97 4.56 -4.38
N VAL A 89 8.85 4.36 -3.07
CA VAL A 89 9.69 3.44 -2.30
C VAL A 89 9.26 1.99 -2.56
N LEU A 90 7.95 1.72 -2.50
CA LEU A 90 7.38 0.41 -2.75
C LEU A 90 7.57 -0.02 -4.20
N ASN A 91 7.38 0.88 -5.18
CA ASN A 91 7.57 0.54 -6.58
C ASN A 91 9.00 0.08 -6.87
N ARG A 92 10.00 0.78 -6.32
CA ARG A 92 11.41 0.41 -6.48
C ARG A 92 11.69 -0.97 -5.87
N ALA A 93 11.32 -1.17 -4.60
CA ALA A 93 11.53 -2.45 -3.92
C ALA A 93 10.77 -3.61 -4.59
N TRP A 94 9.53 -3.37 -5.02
CA TRP A 94 8.73 -4.38 -5.72
C TRP A 94 9.28 -4.70 -7.11
N SER A 95 9.80 -3.71 -7.83
CA SER A 95 10.42 -3.93 -9.13
C SER A 95 11.68 -4.82 -9.02
N GLU A 96 12.45 -4.65 -7.95
CA GLU A 96 13.62 -5.48 -7.63
C GLU A 96 13.22 -6.95 -7.37
N VAL A 97 12.17 -7.18 -6.58
CA VAL A 97 11.61 -8.52 -6.35
C VAL A 97 11.20 -9.18 -7.67
N ARG A 98 10.48 -8.45 -8.54
CA ARG A 98 10.06 -8.97 -9.86
C ARG A 98 11.25 -9.29 -10.75
N TYR A 99 12.29 -8.45 -10.71
CA TYR A 99 13.51 -8.68 -11.48
C TYR A 99 14.18 -9.99 -11.07
N TYR A 100 14.43 -10.21 -9.77
CA TYR A 100 15.06 -11.45 -9.32
C TYR A 100 14.18 -12.67 -9.49
N ARG A 101 12.86 -12.52 -9.39
CA ARG A 101 11.92 -13.60 -9.71
C ARG A 101 12.06 -14.03 -11.17
N ALA A 102 12.14 -13.08 -12.10
CA ALA A 102 12.37 -13.38 -13.51
C ALA A 102 13.74 -14.04 -13.75
N GLN A 103 14.77 -13.68 -12.98
CA GLN A 103 16.08 -14.34 -13.08
C GLN A 103 16.04 -15.81 -12.64
N VAL A 104 15.35 -16.12 -11.54
CA VAL A 104 15.13 -17.51 -11.11
C VAL A 104 14.42 -18.30 -12.20
N GLU A 105 13.35 -17.73 -12.76
CA GLU A 105 12.57 -18.34 -13.84
C GLU A 105 13.42 -18.63 -15.09
N ASN A 106 14.27 -17.68 -15.52
CA ASN A 106 15.16 -17.87 -16.66
C ASN A 106 16.11 -19.06 -16.47
N VAL A 107 16.64 -19.26 -15.27
CA VAL A 107 17.56 -20.38 -15.00
C VAL A 107 16.80 -21.70 -14.92
N ILE A 108 15.59 -21.71 -14.35
CA ILE A 108 14.71 -22.89 -14.35
C ILE A 108 14.37 -23.31 -15.78
N GLN A 109 13.94 -22.38 -16.63
CA GLN A 109 13.66 -22.64 -18.04
C GLN A 109 14.91 -23.16 -18.78
N ARG A 110 16.09 -22.63 -18.46
CA ARG A 110 17.35 -23.12 -19.03
C ARG A 110 17.62 -24.57 -18.61
N ARG A 111 17.42 -24.93 -17.34
CA ARG A 111 17.55 -26.32 -16.87
C ARG A 111 16.55 -27.23 -17.58
N GLU A 112 15.31 -26.81 -17.73
CA GLU A 112 14.28 -27.57 -18.44
C GLU A 112 14.64 -27.80 -19.90
N SER A 113 15.31 -26.84 -20.55
CA SER A 113 15.84 -27.02 -21.91
C SER A 113 16.97 -28.06 -22.03
N LEU A 114 17.55 -28.52 -20.91
CA LEU A 114 18.52 -29.62 -20.89
C LEU A 114 17.84 -30.98 -20.93
N ILE A 115 16.57 -31.08 -20.54
CA ILE A 115 15.83 -32.35 -20.51
C ILE A 115 15.75 -33.01 -21.90
N PRO A 116 15.39 -32.31 -22.99
CA PRO A 116 15.40 -32.91 -24.32
C PRO A 116 16.80 -33.37 -24.76
N ARG A 117 17.85 -32.69 -24.30
CA ARG A 117 19.24 -33.08 -24.60
C ARG A 117 19.62 -34.37 -23.88
N LEU A 118 19.22 -34.50 -22.61
CA LEU A 118 19.36 -35.75 -21.84
C LEU A 118 18.60 -36.89 -22.51
N GLU A 119 17.37 -36.64 -22.95
CA GLU A 119 16.53 -37.65 -23.64
C GLU A 119 17.20 -38.11 -24.94
N ALA A 120 17.70 -37.19 -25.77
CA ALA A 120 18.43 -37.52 -26.99
C ALA A 120 19.71 -38.33 -26.70
N LEU A 121 20.48 -37.95 -25.67
CA LEU A 121 21.71 -38.65 -25.31
C LEU A 121 21.43 -40.04 -24.74
N SER A 122 20.34 -40.22 -24.00
CA SER A 122 19.94 -41.53 -23.45
C SER A 122 19.72 -42.61 -24.52
N GLN A 123 19.43 -42.21 -25.76
CA GLN A 123 19.26 -43.12 -26.90
C GLN A 123 20.58 -43.58 -27.51
N GLN A 124 21.69 -42.90 -27.21
CA GLN A 124 23.01 -43.14 -27.82
C GLN A 124 23.97 -43.91 -26.90
N VAL A 125 23.53 -44.24 -25.67
CA VAL A 125 24.37 -44.87 -24.64
C VAL A 125 23.97 -46.33 -24.40
N SER A 126 24.76 -47.05 -23.58
CA SER A 126 24.47 -48.44 -23.22
C SER A 126 23.14 -48.58 -22.47
N ALA A 127 22.56 -49.80 -22.48
CA ALA A 127 21.28 -50.08 -21.79
C ALA A 127 21.32 -49.75 -20.29
N GLN A 128 22.46 -49.98 -19.62
CA GLN A 128 22.65 -49.65 -18.21
C GLN A 128 22.65 -48.13 -17.98
N GLN A 129 23.45 -47.39 -18.75
CA GLN A 129 23.51 -45.92 -18.65
C GLN A 129 22.17 -45.27 -18.99
N ARG A 130 21.45 -45.82 -19.98
CA ARG A 130 20.12 -45.36 -20.37
C ARG A 130 19.13 -45.44 -19.20
N ALA A 131 19.10 -46.56 -18.47
CA ALA A 131 18.22 -46.71 -17.31
C ALA A 131 18.53 -45.69 -16.19
N GLN A 132 19.81 -45.40 -15.96
CA GLN A 132 20.25 -44.38 -15.00
C GLN A 132 19.88 -42.96 -15.44
N LEU A 133 19.99 -42.63 -16.73
CA LEU A 133 19.59 -41.34 -17.29
C LEU A 133 18.07 -41.14 -17.26
N GLU A 134 17.29 -42.17 -17.60
CA GLU A 134 15.83 -42.13 -17.53
C GLU A 134 15.34 -41.92 -16.09
N ALA A 135 16.02 -42.53 -15.11
CA ALA A 135 15.77 -42.26 -13.69
C ALA A 135 16.07 -40.80 -13.34
N LEU A 136 17.21 -40.25 -13.80
CA LEU A 136 17.54 -38.84 -13.58
C LEU A 136 16.52 -37.89 -14.20
N ILE A 137 16.10 -38.12 -15.44
CA ILE A 137 15.09 -37.30 -16.12
C ILE A 137 13.78 -37.29 -15.32
N ARG A 138 13.36 -38.45 -14.80
CA ARG A 138 12.17 -38.56 -13.96
C ARG A 138 12.28 -37.73 -12.68
N VAL A 139 13.43 -37.80 -12.01
CA VAL A 139 13.68 -37.03 -10.78
C VAL A 139 13.79 -35.54 -11.09
N LEU A 140 14.46 -35.13 -12.17
CA LEU A 140 14.53 -33.72 -12.60
C LEU A 140 13.15 -33.11 -12.85
N LYS A 141 12.21 -33.88 -13.42
CA LYS A 141 10.83 -33.43 -13.68
C LYS A 141 9.97 -33.36 -12.41
N SER A 142 10.22 -34.21 -11.42
CA SER A 142 9.37 -34.34 -10.23
C SER A 142 9.92 -33.64 -8.99
N ASN A 143 11.21 -33.84 -8.68
CA ASN A 143 11.90 -33.33 -7.50
C ASN A 143 13.31 -32.84 -7.89
N PRO A 144 13.44 -31.62 -8.45
CA PRO A 144 14.73 -31.10 -8.92
C PRO A 144 15.80 -31.03 -7.82
N GLU A 145 15.42 -30.72 -6.57
CA GLU A 145 16.35 -30.69 -5.44
C GLU A 145 16.98 -32.07 -5.16
N GLN A 146 16.21 -33.16 -5.32
CA GLN A 146 16.72 -34.53 -5.20
C GLN A 146 17.58 -34.94 -6.41
N ALA A 147 17.32 -34.32 -7.57
CA ALA A 147 18.06 -34.61 -8.79
C ALA A 147 19.53 -34.23 -8.66
N GLN A 148 19.86 -33.20 -7.88
CA GLN A 148 21.25 -32.78 -7.66
C GLN A 148 22.08 -33.88 -6.98
N ALA A 149 21.52 -34.56 -5.97
CA ALA A 149 22.20 -35.68 -5.32
C ALA A 149 22.45 -36.84 -6.29
N LEU A 150 21.47 -37.13 -7.16
CA LEU A 150 21.58 -38.16 -8.18
C LEU A 150 22.62 -37.79 -9.25
N VAL A 151 22.70 -36.53 -9.66
CA VAL A 151 23.74 -36.04 -10.58
C VAL A 151 25.13 -36.26 -10.00
N LEU A 152 25.35 -35.95 -8.72
CA LEU A 152 26.63 -36.18 -8.04
C LEU A 152 26.98 -37.68 -7.97
N GLN A 153 25.99 -38.53 -7.70
CA GLN A 153 26.17 -39.98 -7.71
C GLN A 153 26.58 -40.48 -9.10
N LEU A 154 25.90 -40.03 -10.17
CA LEU A 154 26.24 -40.42 -11.54
C LEU A 154 27.60 -39.86 -11.98
N GLN A 155 27.96 -38.64 -11.60
CA GLN A 155 29.30 -38.09 -11.83
C GLN A 155 30.42 -38.89 -11.14
N SER A 156 30.10 -39.61 -10.05
CA SER A 156 31.08 -40.48 -9.39
C SER A 156 31.22 -41.85 -10.06
N ASP A 157 30.33 -42.23 -10.98
CA ASP A 157 30.39 -43.50 -11.69
C ASP A 157 31.45 -43.45 -12.82
N PRO A 158 32.46 -44.35 -12.84
CA PRO A 158 33.45 -44.42 -13.92
C PRO A 158 32.83 -44.51 -15.32
N ALA A 159 31.67 -45.16 -15.46
CA ALA A 159 30.98 -45.29 -16.74
C ALA A 159 30.48 -43.94 -17.29
N PHE A 160 30.15 -42.97 -16.42
CA PHE A 160 29.75 -41.62 -16.83
C PHE A 160 30.94 -40.68 -16.94
N ARG A 161 31.97 -40.86 -16.08
CA ARG A 161 33.18 -40.03 -16.13
C ARG A 161 33.98 -40.20 -17.41
N ASN A 162 34.02 -41.42 -17.95
CA ASN A 162 34.79 -41.72 -19.17
C ASN A 162 34.06 -41.28 -20.45
N ASP A 163 32.76 -40.98 -20.37
CA ASP A 163 32.00 -40.41 -21.48
C ASP A 163 31.97 -38.88 -21.36
N TRP A 164 32.73 -38.22 -22.22
CA TRP A 164 32.87 -36.77 -22.20
C TRP A 164 31.53 -36.02 -22.38
N MET A 165 30.59 -36.58 -23.16
CA MET A 165 29.31 -35.95 -23.46
C MET A 165 28.39 -36.03 -22.26
N LEU A 166 28.33 -37.22 -21.62
CA LEU A 166 27.57 -37.42 -20.39
C LEU A 166 28.11 -36.55 -19.26
N SER A 167 29.43 -36.60 -19.03
CA SER A 167 30.09 -35.81 -17.99
C SER A 167 29.79 -34.32 -18.13
N ARG A 168 29.93 -33.77 -19.35
CA ARG A 168 29.62 -32.36 -19.65
C ARG A 168 28.16 -32.01 -19.37
N LEU A 169 27.22 -32.88 -19.74
CA LEU A 169 25.80 -32.60 -19.52
C LEU A 169 25.42 -32.64 -18.03
N MET A 170 26.04 -33.55 -17.26
CA MET A 170 25.90 -33.56 -15.80
C MET A 170 26.44 -32.29 -15.17
N ASP A 171 27.60 -31.79 -15.65
CA ASP A 171 28.15 -30.51 -15.21
C ASP A 171 27.23 -29.32 -15.55
N GLU A 172 26.60 -29.32 -16.73
CA GLU A 172 25.62 -28.30 -17.11
C GLU A 172 24.39 -28.30 -16.18
N ILE A 173 23.90 -29.48 -15.78
CA ILE A 173 22.77 -29.63 -14.85
C ILE A 173 23.17 -29.16 -13.46
N ALA A 174 24.29 -29.66 -12.92
CA ALA A 174 24.79 -29.25 -11.61
C ALA A 174 25.07 -27.74 -11.55
N GLY A 175 25.65 -27.19 -12.62
CA GLY A 175 25.87 -25.76 -12.79
C GLY A 175 24.57 -24.96 -12.84
N SER A 176 23.54 -25.48 -13.50
CA SER A 176 22.21 -24.84 -13.52
C SER A 176 21.57 -24.79 -12.13
N GLU A 177 21.68 -25.87 -11.35
CA GLU A 177 21.10 -25.93 -10.01
C GLU A 177 21.82 -24.99 -9.04
N ASN A 178 23.16 -24.92 -9.11
CA ASN A 178 23.94 -23.95 -8.35
C ASN A 178 23.52 -22.51 -8.67
N ARG A 179 23.25 -22.20 -9.94
CA ARG A 179 22.74 -20.88 -10.35
C ARG A 179 21.33 -20.63 -9.83
N ILE A 180 20.44 -21.61 -9.85
CA ILE A 180 19.10 -21.50 -9.25
C ILE A 180 19.21 -21.17 -7.76
N ALA A 181 20.08 -21.86 -7.02
CA ALA A 181 20.28 -21.61 -5.60
C ALA A 181 20.76 -20.17 -5.32
N VAL A 182 21.70 -19.65 -6.11
CA VAL A 182 22.20 -18.28 -5.98
C VAL A 182 21.11 -17.25 -6.34
N GLU A 183 20.38 -17.44 -7.44
CA GLU A 183 19.30 -16.52 -7.83
C GLU A 183 18.12 -16.56 -6.86
N ARG A 184 17.80 -17.73 -6.30
CA ARG A 184 16.77 -17.89 -5.26
C ARG A 184 17.18 -17.14 -4.00
N LYS A 185 18.46 -17.20 -3.59
CA LYS A 185 18.98 -16.39 -2.48
C LYS A 185 18.80 -14.90 -2.75
N ARG A 186 19.18 -14.40 -3.93
CA ARG A 186 19.01 -12.99 -4.32
C ARG A 186 17.55 -12.55 -4.32
N TYR A 187 16.67 -13.41 -4.82
CA TYR A 187 15.22 -13.19 -4.78
C TYR A 187 14.70 -13.07 -3.34
N LEU A 188 15.05 -14.01 -2.45
CA LEU A 188 14.65 -13.96 -1.05
C LEU A 188 15.19 -12.72 -0.32
N GLU A 189 16.42 -12.30 -0.62
CA GLU A 189 16.99 -11.06 -0.08
C GLU A 189 16.20 -9.82 -0.56
N ALA A 190 15.80 -9.79 -1.83
CA ALA A 190 14.96 -8.71 -2.36
C ALA A 190 13.55 -8.71 -1.72
N VAL A 191 12.95 -9.89 -1.54
CA VAL A 191 11.69 -10.05 -0.81
C VAL A 191 11.80 -9.52 0.61
N ALA A 192 12.87 -9.87 1.33
CA ALA A 192 13.13 -9.38 2.68
C ALA A 192 13.26 -7.85 2.74
N ARG A 193 14.01 -7.24 1.79
CA ARG A 193 14.13 -5.78 1.67
C ARG A 193 12.79 -5.11 1.40
N TYR A 194 11.98 -5.69 0.50
CA TYR A 194 10.63 -5.21 0.21
C TYR A 194 9.74 -5.27 1.46
N GLU A 195 9.67 -6.42 2.13
CA GLU A 195 8.87 -6.64 3.33
C GLU A 195 9.28 -5.68 4.46
N GLN A 196 10.58 -5.49 4.67
CA GLN A 196 11.08 -4.57 5.68
C GLN A 196 10.60 -3.13 5.42
N LYS A 197 10.72 -2.63 4.19
CA LYS A 197 10.23 -1.29 3.80
C LYS A 197 8.71 -1.19 3.90
N ALA A 198 8.02 -2.22 3.42
CA ALA A 198 6.56 -2.30 3.37
C ALA A 198 5.89 -2.30 4.76
N ARG A 199 6.62 -2.70 5.81
CA ARG A 199 6.14 -2.73 7.19
C ARG A 199 6.44 -1.44 7.98
N GLN A 200 7.30 -0.56 7.48
CA GLN A 200 7.67 0.68 8.16
C GLN A 200 6.56 1.72 8.09
N PHE A 201 6.32 2.44 9.19
CA PHE A 201 5.51 3.65 9.14
C PHE A 201 6.29 4.78 8.44
N PRO A 202 5.66 5.58 7.57
CA PRO A 202 4.24 5.60 7.22
C PRO A 202 3.86 4.76 5.98
N ILE A 203 4.79 3.97 5.42
CA ILE A 203 4.60 3.18 4.19
C ILE A 203 3.52 2.09 4.37
N ASN A 204 3.47 1.46 5.55
CA ASN A 204 2.51 0.40 5.86
C ASN A 204 1.03 0.83 5.74
N LEU A 205 0.72 2.12 5.93
CA LEU A 205 -0.63 2.68 5.77
C LEU A 205 -1.01 2.86 4.29
N ALA A 206 -0.06 3.33 3.48
CA ALA A 206 -0.28 3.56 2.06
C ALA A 206 -0.24 2.27 1.22
N ARG A 207 0.50 1.25 1.68
CA ARG A 207 0.68 -0.03 0.98
C ARG A 207 -0.61 -0.68 0.46
N PRO A 208 -1.64 -0.94 1.30
CA PRO A 208 -2.88 -1.57 0.82
C PRO A 208 -3.64 -0.70 -0.17
N ILE A 209 -3.62 0.63 0.00
CA ILE A 209 -4.28 1.59 -0.88
C ILE A 209 -3.65 1.59 -2.27
N LEU A 210 -2.33 1.44 -2.32
CA LEU A 210 -1.54 1.41 -3.56
C LEU A 210 -1.52 0.03 -4.25
N GLY A 211 -2.19 -0.99 -3.69
CA GLY A 211 -2.30 -2.32 -4.30
C GLY A 211 -1.04 -3.19 -4.23
N TYR A 212 -0.09 -2.86 -3.35
CA TYR A 212 1.12 -3.66 -3.18
C TYR A 212 0.86 -4.86 -2.26
N PRO A 213 1.46 -6.05 -2.53
CA PRO A 213 1.17 -7.26 -1.79
C PRO A 213 1.56 -7.14 -0.32
N LYS A 214 0.74 -7.73 0.56
CA LYS A 214 0.96 -7.72 2.02
C LYS A 214 2.12 -8.62 2.43
N GLN A 215 2.26 -9.74 1.73
CA GLN A 215 3.32 -10.74 1.86
C GLN A 215 3.68 -11.22 0.45
N VAL A 216 4.96 -11.45 0.22
CA VAL A 216 5.46 -12.02 -1.04
C VAL A 216 5.86 -13.46 -0.77
N GLU A 217 5.26 -14.39 -1.53
CA GLU A 217 5.62 -15.81 -1.59
C GLU A 217 6.68 -16.06 -2.65
#